data_AF-A0A8I2Z251-F1
#
_entry.id   AF-A0A8I2Z251-F1
#
_cell.length_a   1.000
_cell.length_b   1.000
_cell.length_c   1.000
_cell.angle_alpha   90.00
_cell.angle_beta   90.00
_cell.angle_gamma   90.00
#
_symmetry.space_group_name_H-M   'P 1'
#
loop_
_entity.id
_entity.type
_entity.pdbx_description
1 polymer ?
#
loop_
_entity_poly.entity_id
_entity_poly.type
_entity_poly.pdbx_seq_one_letter_code
_entity_poly.pdbx_strand_id
1 'polypeptide(L)'
;MFIVAILAQVGVFRSEDAVYKGRDSVYINGTVTMASVPTLKVPCANMTHPVAGADGVAEFLHLQNSLYLGNLTTWTDTICLNVTSKNVGPSTVYRRARLEELDALNISRAVESLAPFPWVAPYFNPAPIDLTNITNVSEPATWVQLGGSWEEHPFIHDNMTYAIQNFTRAYAEWANPFNFGHYHPRYDPHTFTIPMELRGSMFVYIFLLATVAFKPKARHALAAVLTAYCLQMGRWDMATFLGGTLMSELDIRAADTRLPLSRHAQQHHQQQSPGSRRALRWLAVLASLYLLSYPDAAAEYTPGFQYMSTWVPRYYVPLAGWMVYQSLGALLLLWCVLRSPLLRRLLESRLPQYLGRVSFSLYLVHGPVLHSLGFWIMPRLFDRFGRAGGYAIGYVVLLSVTLYLTNLWHRKVDVWSIGVGKRVERALVDHHS
;
A
#
# COMPACT_ATOMS: atom_id res chain seq x y z
N MET A 1 -16.92 3.47 -0.48
CA MET A 1 -17.41 2.41 0.45
C MET A 1 -18.87 1.98 0.24
N PHE A 2 -19.93 2.73 0.62
CA PHE A 2 -21.32 2.22 0.51
C PHE A 2 -21.71 1.79 -0.92
N ILE A 3 -21.38 2.63 -1.91
CA ILE A 3 -21.59 2.30 -3.33
C ILE A 3 -20.85 1.01 -3.70
N VAL A 4 -19.61 0.83 -3.22
CA VAL A 4 -18.84 -0.40 -3.46
C VAL A 4 -19.52 -1.62 -2.85
N ALA A 5 -20.03 -1.51 -1.62
CA ALA A 5 -20.75 -2.60 -0.96
C ALA A 5 -21.98 -3.04 -1.78
N ILE A 6 -22.77 -2.10 -2.30
CA ILE A 6 -23.92 -2.41 -3.16
C ILE A 6 -23.49 -3.01 -4.50
N LEU A 7 -22.51 -2.39 -5.16
CA LEU A 7 -22.00 -2.88 -6.45
C LEU A 7 -21.38 -4.28 -6.34
N ALA A 8 -20.77 -4.62 -5.20
CA ALA A 8 -20.27 -5.96 -4.93
C ALA A 8 -21.41 -6.99 -4.89
N GLN A 9 -22.53 -6.69 -4.22
CA GLN A 9 -23.68 -7.60 -4.18
C GLN A 9 -24.40 -7.74 -5.53
N VAL A 10 -24.34 -6.73 -6.40
CA VAL A 10 -24.96 -6.76 -7.74
C VAL A 10 -24.03 -7.39 -8.80
N GLY A 11 -22.84 -7.87 -8.40
CA GLY A 11 -21.94 -8.62 -9.27
C GLY A 11 -21.01 -7.76 -10.15
N VAL A 12 -20.86 -6.47 -9.84
CA VAL A 12 -19.89 -5.60 -10.52
C VAL A 12 -18.44 -5.93 -10.11
N PHE A 13 -18.26 -6.41 -8.88
CA PHE A 13 -16.98 -6.91 -8.39
C PHE A 13 -16.95 -8.43 -8.52
N ARG A 14 -15.83 -8.98 -8.97
CA ARG A 14 -15.59 -10.43 -8.93
C ARG A 14 -15.29 -10.86 -7.49
N SER A 15 -15.73 -12.05 -7.12
CA SER A 15 -15.36 -12.66 -5.84
C SER A 15 -13.85 -12.94 -5.80
N GLU A 16 -13.27 -12.89 -4.61
CA GLU A 16 -11.87 -13.28 -4.38
C GLU A 16 -11.58 -14.68 -4.92
N ASP A 17 -12.51 -15.62 -4.75
CA ASP A 17 -12.36 -16.98 -5.27
C ASP A 17 -12.27 -17.00 -6.81
N ALA A 18 -13.10 -16.21 -7.51
CA ALA A 18 -13.05 -16.13 -8.96
C ALA A 18 -11.77 -15.45 -9.48
N VAL A 19 -11.23 -14.48 -8.73
CA VAL A 19 -10.00 -13.76 -9.08
C VAL A 19 -8.76 -14.63 -8.83
N TYR A 20 -8.64 -15.20 -7.63
CA TYR A 20 -7.42 -15.87 -7.18
C TYR A 20 -7.41 -17.39 -7.44
N LYS A 21 -8.56 -18.03 -7.62
CA LYS A 21 -8.66 -19.47 -7.93
C LYS A 21 -9.31 -19.76 -9.28
N GLY A 22 -9.88 -18.75 -9.93
CA GLY A 22 -10.43 -18.87 -11.28
C GLY A 22 -9.37 -18.78 -12.37
N ARG A 23 -9.82 -18.70 -13.62
CA ARG A 23 -8.97 -18.59 -14.82
C ARG A 23 -8.02 -17.39 -14.79
N ASP A 24 -8.43 -16.29 -14.16
CA ASP A 24 -7.66 -15.04 -14.14
C ASP A 24 -6.44 -15.10 -13.22
N SER A 25 -6.36 -16.11 -12.35
CA SER A 25 -5.23 -16.32 -11.42
C SER A 25 -3.88 -16.44 -12.11
N VAL A 26 -3.85 -16.88 -13.38
CA VAL A 26 -2.64 -17.01 -14.22
C VAL A 26 -1.91 -15.67 -14.41
N TYR A 27 -2.62 -14.55 -14.28
CA TYR A 27 -2.08 -13.20 -14.49
C TYR A 27 -1.63 -12.49 -13.23
N ILE A 28 -2.00 -13.02 -12.07
CA ILE A 28 -1.61 -12.44 -10.80
C ILE A 28 -0.19 -12.97 -10.53
N ASN A 29 0.78 -12.08 -10.31
CA ASN A 29 2.16 -12.40 -9.88
C ASN A 29 2.21 -12.97 -8.44
N GLY A 30 1.10 -13.58 -8.04
CA GLY A 30 1.01 -14.46 -6.93
C GLY A 30 1.92 -15.65 -7.12
N THR A 31 2.71 -15.95 -6.10
CA THR A 31 3.39 -17.23 -5.98
C THR A 31 2.34 -18.33 -5.94
N VAL A 32 1.91 -18.83 -7.11
CA VAL A 32 1.24 -20.11 -7.21
C VAL A 32 2.28 -21.16 -6.87
N THR A 33 2.36 -21.51 -5.59
CA THR A 33 3.26 -22.55 -5.15
C THR A 33 2.61 -23.88 -5.44
N MET A 34 3.22 -24.58 -6.38
CA MET A 34 2.91 -25.97 -6.66
C MET A 34 3.68 -26.84 -5.66
N ALA A 35 2.96 -27.68 -4.93
CA ALA A 35 3.55 -28.65 -4.03
C ALA A 35 3.23 -30.07 -4.52
N SER A 36 4.23 -30.94 -4.51
CA SER A 36 4.09 -32.37 -4.80
C SER A 36 4.26 -33.19 -3.53
N VAL A 37 3.50 -34.27 -3.39
CA VAL A 37 3.74 -35.28 -2.36
C VAL A 37 4.99 -36.10 -2.74
N PRO A 38 6.00 -36.21 -1.86
CA PRO A 38 7.19 -37.01 -2.13
C PRO A 38 6.80 -38.48 -2.21
N THR A 39 7.30 -39.18 -3.23
CA THR A 39 7.16 -40.63 -3.37
C THR A 39 8.54 -41.28 -3.24
N LEU A 40 8.60 -42.60 -2.96
CA LEU A 40 9.85 -43.37 -2.88
C LEU A 40 10.78 -43.23 -4.10
N LYS A 41 10.29 -42.71 -5.23
CA LYS A 41 11.04 -42.50 -6.48
C LYS A 41 11.37 -41.03 -6.79
N VAL A 42 10.75 -40.05 -6.11
CA VAL A 42 10.95 -38.61 -6.36
C VAL A 42 11.06 -37.85 -5.03
N PRO A 43 12.28 -37.60 -4.51
CA PRO A 43 12.49 -36.73 -3.35
C PRO A 43 12.24 -35.25 -3.68
N CYS A 44 12.08 -34.41 -2.66
CA CYS A 44 11.94 -32.96 -2.82
C CYS A 44 13.12 -32.38 -3.63
N ALA A 45 12.83 -31.60 -4.67
CA ALA A 45 13.85 -30.97 -5.52
C ALA A 45 14.64 -29.88 -4.78
N ASN A 46 15.82 -29.50 -5.31
CA ASN A 46 16.60 -28.38 -4.80
C ASN A 46 15.74 -27.09 -4.76
N MET A 47 15.82 -26.32 -3.66
CA MET A 47 14.97 -25.15 -3.33
C MET A 47 13.53 -25.45 -2.88
N THR A 48 13.21 -26.71 -2.54
CA THR A 48 11.95 -27.05 -1.86
C THR A 48 12.18 -27.59 -0.45
N HIS A 49 11.33 -27.20 0.48
CA HIS A 49 11.35 -27.60 1.89
C HIS A 49 10.26 -28.66 2.12
N PRO A 50 10.60 -29.84 2.69
CA PRO A 50 9.59 -30.81 3.09
C PRO A 50 8.81 -30.29 4.29
N VAL A 51 7.50 -30.41 4.24
CA VAL A 51 6.59 -29.91 5.28
C VAL A 51 5.52 -30.97 5.52
N ALA A 52 5.32 -31.34 6.78
CA ALA A 52 4.44 -32.44 7.17
C ALA A 52 3.06 -31.94 7.61
N GLY A 53 2.01 -32.38 6.90
CA GLY A 53 0.62 -32.11 7.25
C GLY A 53 0.21 -30.63 7.21
N ALA A 54 -1.06 -30.37 7.53
CA ALA A 54 -1.65 -29.04 7.49
C ALA A 54 -0.97 -28.05 8.46
N ASP A 55 -0.63 -28.51 9.66
CA ASP A 55 0.01 -27.67 10.68
C ASP A 55 1.44 -27.27 10.28
N GLY A 56 2.20 -28.17 9.67
CA GLY A 56 3.52 -27.83 9.14
C GLY A 56 3.43 -26.80 8.02
N VAL A 57 2.43 -26.90 7.14
CA VAL A 57 2.22 -25.93 6.05
C VAL A 57 1.85 -24.57 6.62
N ALA A 58 1.00 -24.54 7.65
CA ALA A 58 0.67 -23.31 8.36
C ALA A 58 1.93 -22.67 9.00
N GLU A 59 2.77 -23.47 9.66
CA GLU A 59 4.02 -23.00 10.27
C GLU A 59 5.00 -22.43 9.22
N PHE A 60 5.19 -23.14 8.09
CA PHE A 60 6.09 -22.71 7.02
C PHE A 60 5.66 -21.39 6.37
N LEU A 61 4.34 -21.15 6.31
CA LEU A 61 3.73 -19.93 5.77
C LEU A 61 3.51 -18.84 6.82
N HIS A 62 3.97 -19.04 8.06
CA HIS A 62 3.77 -18.12 9.19
C HIS A 62 2.29 -17.82 9.52
N LEU A 63 1.41 -18.81 9.34
CA LEU A 63 0.01 -18.75 9.74
C LEU A 63 -0.17 -19.13 11.22
N GLN A 64 -1.21 -18.60 11.87
CA GLN A 64 -1.47 -18.85 13.29
C GLN A 64 -1.90 -20.31 13.59
N ASN A 65 -2.57 -21.00 12.66
CA ASN A 65 -2.98 -22.40 12.77
C ASN A 65 -3.38 -22.98 11.40
N SER A 66 -3.67 -24.28 11.31
CA SER A 66 -4.08 -24.94 10.05
C SER A 66 -5.51 -24.68 9.60
N LEU A 67 -6.41 -24.16 10.46
CA LEU A 67 -7.80 -23.80 10.09
C LEU A 67 -7.85 -22.73 9.00
N TYR A 68 -6.79 -21.96 8.95
CA TYR A 68 -6.54 -20.94 7.96
C TYR A 68 -6.41 -21.55 6.54
N LEU A 69 -5.93 -22.79 6.36
CA LEU A 69 -5.68 -23.44 5.05
C LEU A 69 -6.95 -24.00 4.35
N GLY A 70 -8.15 -23.56 4.76
CA GLY A 70 -9.42 -23.98 4.14
C GLY A 70 -9.67 -25.49 4.26
N ASN A 71 -9.88 -26.18 3.12
CA ASN A 71 -10.16 -27.62 3.07
C ASN A 71 -8.92 -28.51 3.32
N LEU A 72 -7.76 -27.93 3.66
CA LEU A 72 -6.52 -28.68 3.91
C LEU A 72 -6.34 -29.06 5.39
N THR A 73 -7.30 -28.76 6.27
CA THR A 73 -7.21 -28.99 7.73
C THR A 73 -7.02 -30.45 8.15
N THR A 74 -7.46 -31.41 7.33
CA THR A 74 -7.37 -32.86 7.65
C THR A 74 -6.18 -33.54 7.00
N TRP A 75 -5.21 -32.77 6.49
CA TRP A 75 -4.11 -33.31 5.70
C TRP A 75 -2.93 -33.75 6.57
N THR A 76 -2.50 -34.99 6.39
CA THR A 76 -1.41 -35.63 7.15
C THR A 76 -0.17 -35.93 6.31
N ASP A 77 -0.22 -35.80 4.99
CA ASP A 77 0.91 -36.17 4.14
C ASP A 77 1.97 -35.07 4.10
N THR A 78 3.21 -35.47 3.81
CA THR A 78 4.32 -34.55 3.59
C THR A 78 4.24 -33.94 2.20
N ILE A 79 4.59 -32.66 2.05
CA ILE A 79 4.75 -31.98 0.76
C ILE A 79 6.05 -31.21 0.66
N CYS A 80 6.50 -31.00 -0.57
CA CYS A 80 7.66 -30.16 -0.87
C CYS A 80 7.18 -28.75 -1.28
N LEU A 81 7.44 -27.73 -0.46
CA LEU A 81 7.09 -26.32 -0.73
C LEU A 81 8.31 -25.51 -1.19
N ASN A 82 8.14 -24.62 -2.16
CA ASN A 82 9.24 -23.74 -2.59
C ASN A 82 9.57 -22.72 -1.49
N VAL A 83 10.85 -22.36 -1.33
CA VAL A 83 11.27 -21.34 -0.34
C VAL A 83 10.67 -19.96 -0.64
N THR A 84 10.36 -19.67 -1.91
CA THR A 84 9.72 -18.41 -2.35
C THR A 84 8.25 -18.28 -1.96
N SER A 85 7.63 -19.36 -1.49
CA SER A 85 6.23 -19.43 -1.06
C SER A 85 5.94 -18.73 0.26
N LYS A 86 6.97 -18.21 0.93
CA LYS A 86 6.87 -17.45 2.18
C LYS A 86 6.26 -16.05 2.02
N ASN A 87 5.91 -15.65 0.79
CA ASN A 87 5.26 -14.38 0.55
C ASN A 87 3.80 -14.44 1.05
N VAL A 88 3.48 -13.53 1.96
CA VAL A 88 2.23 -13.51 2.73
C VAL A 88 1.01 -13.39 1.80
N GLY A 89 0.22 -14.45 1.72
CA GLY A 89 -1.16 -14.47 1.21
C GLY A 89 -2.11 -14.98 2.29
N PRO A 90 -3.39 -14.55 2.31
CA PRO A 90 -4.35 -15.04 3.27
C PRO A 90 -4.60 -16.50 3.00
N SER A 91 -4.77 -17.20 4.10
CA SER A 91 -4.77 -18.63 4.15
C SER A 91 -5.94 -19.31 3.42
N THR A 92 -7.02 -18.57 3.16
CA THR A 92 -8.23 -19.03 2.45
C THR A 92 -8.03 -19.16 0.93
N VAL A 93 -6.84 -18.83 0.43
CA VAL A 93 -6.47 -18.90 -1.01
C VAL A 93 -5.88 -20.27 -1.37
N TYR A 94 -5.54 -21.08 -0.36
CA TYR A 94 -4.92 -22.40 -0.53
C TYR A 94 -5.97 -23.49 -0.79
N ARG A 95 -5.82 -24.29 -1.87
CA ARG A 95 -6.71 -25.44 -2.14
C ARG A 95 -5.99 -26.59 -2.85
N ARG A 96 -6.56 -27.80 -2.70
CA ARG A 96 -6.23 -28.95 -3.53
C ARG A 96 -6.92 -28.80 -4.90
N ALA A 97 -6.14 -28.88 -5.97
CA ALA A 97 -6.65 -28.91 -7.35
C ALA A 97 -6.39 -30.29 -7.96
N ARG A 98 -7.27 -30.77 -8.84
CA ARG A 98 -7.02 -32.01 -9.61
C ARG A 98 -6.13 -31.70 -10.83
N LEU A 99 -5.42 -32.71 -11.34
CA LEU A 99 -4.57 -32.58 -12.53
C LEU A 99 -5.31 -31.95 -13.72
N GLU A 100 -6.53 -32.42 -13.95
CA GLU A 100 -7.42 -31.96 -15.03
C GLU A 100 -7.79 -30.47 -14.92
N GLU A 101 -7.88 -29.94 -13.69
CA GLU A 101 -8.17 -28.52 -13.44
C GLU A 101 -6.95 -27.63 -13.75
N LEU A 102 -5.74 -28.15 -13.50
CA LEU A 102 -4.47 -27.47 -13.82
C LEU A 102 -4.24 -27.39 -15.33
N ASP A 103 -4.60 -28.43 -16.07
CA ASP A 103 -4.59 -28.44 -17.54
C ASP A 103 -5.59 -27.45 -18.12
N ALA A 104 -6.80 -27.36 -17.56
CA ALA A 104 -7.82 -26.39 -17.96
C ALA A 104 -7.41 -24.93 -17.70
N LEU A 105 -6.57 -24.69 -16.69
CA LEU A 105 -5.96 -23.39 -16.40
C LEU A 105 -4.75 -23.07 -17.28
N ASN A 106 -4.36 -23.97 -18.19
CA ASN A 106 -3.17 -23.84 -19.05
C ASN A 106 -1.86 -23.71 -18.23
N ILE A 107 -1.88 -24.18 -16.97
CA ILE A 107 -0.75 -24.09 -16.02
C ILE A 107 0.23 -25.24 -16.25
N SER A 108 -0.16 -26.33 -16.90
CA SER A 108 0.75 -27.43 -17.25
C SER A 108 1.91 -27.01 -18.17
N ARG A 109 1.74 -25.96 -18.99
CA ARG A 109 2.86 -25.32 -19.71
C ARG A 109 3.76 -24.45 -18.83
N ALA A 110 3.26 -23.95 -17.71
CA ALA A 110 4.07 -23.26 -16.71
C ALA A 110 4.94 -24.22 -15.89
N VAL A 111 4.56 -25.51 -15.83
CA VAL A 111 5.38 -26.59 -15.27
C VAL A 111 6.61 -26.86 -16.16
N GLU A 112 6.45 -26.84 -17.49
CA GLU A 112 7.59 -26.88 -18.43
C GLU A 112 8.44 -25.59 -18.39
N SER A 113 7.83 -24.45 -18.02
CA SER A 113 8.52 -23.16 -17.92
C SER A 113 9.11 -22.85 -16.54
N LEU A 114 9.27 -23.85 -15.66
CA LEU A 114 10.21 -23.78 -14.53
C LEU A 114 11.68 -23.80 -14.99
N ALA A 115 11.94 -23.60 -16.28
CA ALA A 115 13.20 -23.04 -16.73
C ALA A 115 13.45 -21.71 -15.99
N PRO A 116 14.65 -21.51 -15.43
CA PRO A 116 14.97 -20.33 -14.64
C PRO A 116 14.65 -19.04 -15.42
N PHE A 117 13.86 -18.15 -14.81
CA PHE A 117 13.70 -16.79 -15.32
C PHE A 117 15.10 -16.13 -15.46
N PRO A 118 15.48 -15.58 -16.62
CA PRO A 118 16.86 -15.14 -16.88
C PRO A 118 17.41 -13.96 -16.06
N TRP A 119 16.75 -13.48 -15.00
CA TRP A 119 17.21 -12.27 -14.26
C TRP A 119 17.04 -12.32 -12.73
N VAL A 120 17.21 -13.47 -12.11
CA VAL A 120 17.60 -13.52 -10.69
C VAL A 120 18.84 -14.39 -10.58
N ALA A 121 19.98 -13.77 -10.27
CA ALA A 121 21.24 -14.48 -10.08
C ALA A 121 21.09 -15.49 -8.92
N PRO A 122 21.32 -16.79 -9.15
CA PRO A 122 21.30 -17.79 -8.10
C PRO A 122 22.57 -17.65 -7.26
N TYR A 123 22.44 -17.34 -5.96
CA TYR A 123 23.57 -17.50 -5.05
C TYR A 123 23.60 -18.94 -4.47
N PHE A 124 24.57 -19.69 -5.01
CA PHE A 124 25.16 -21.00 -4.64
C PHE A 124 24.46 -22.32 -5.07
N ASN A 125 25.24 -23.09 -5.85
CA ASN A 125 25.06 -24.38 -6.58
C ASN A 125 24.63 -25.63 -5.76
N PRO A 126 24.26 -26.81 -6.37
CA PRO A 126 24.66 -27.32 -7.69
C PRO A 126 23.55 -27.67 -8.70
N ALA A 127 23.97 -27.64 -9.97
CA ALA A 127 23.42 -28.11 -11.25
C ALA A 127 21.93 -28.55 -11.37
N PRO A 128 21.21 -28.10 -12.42
CA PRO A 128 19.90 -28.65 -12.76
C PRO A 128 20.04 -30.11 -13.21
N ILE A 129 19.18 -30.98 -12.70
CA ILE A 129 19.04 -32.37 -13.14
C ILE A 129 18.26 -32.38 -14.46
N ASP A 130 18.80 -33.05 -15.47
CA ASP A 130 18.21 -33.21 -16.80
C ASP A 130 16.96 -34.11 -16.71
N LEU A 131 15.78 -33.55 -16.99
CA LEU A 131 14.46 -34.18 -16.84
C LEU A 131 13.93 -34.78 -18.16
N THR A 132 14.78 -35.01 -19.15
CA THR A 132 14.38 -35.51 -20.48
C THR A 132 13.88 -36.97 -20.52
N ASN A 133 13.83 -37.70 -19.39
CA ASN A 133 13.48 -39.13 -19.35
C ASN A 133 12.36 -39.50 -18.34
N ILE A 134 11.33 -38.67 -18.16
CA ILE A 134 10.12 -39.07 -17.41
C ILE A 134 9.03 -39.51 -18.39
N THR A 135 9.25 -40.63 -19.06
CA THR A 135 8.17 -41.41 -19.68
C THR A 135 7.80 -42.53 -18.73
N ASN A 136 6.52 -42.59 -18.37
CA ASN A 136 5.83 -43.62 -17.58
C ASN A 136 5.73 -43.38 -16.07
N VAL A 137 4.71 -42.64 -15.63
CA VAL A 137 4.09 -42.88 -14.32
C VAL A 137 2.57 -42.90 -14.49
N SER A 138 1.99 -44.09 -14.30
CA SER A 138 0.56 -44.36 -14.21
C SER A 138 0.05 -44.14 -12.77
N GLU A 139 -0.48 -42.93 -12.53
CA GLU A 139 -1.34 -42.43 -11.42
C GLU A 139 -0.87 -42.38 -9.94
N PRO A 140 -1.34 -41.39 -9.13
CA PRO A 140 -1.70 -40.00 -9.47
C PRO A 140 -0.78 -39.03 -8.71
N ALA A 141 -0.18 -38.08 -9.43
CA ALA A 141 0.50 -36.98 -8.77
C ALA A 141 -0.54 -36.12 -8.03
N THR A 142 -0.46 -36.04 -6.70
CA THR A 142 -1.31 -35.17 -5.88
C THR A 142 -0.67 -33.79 -5.79
N TRP A 143 -1.13 -32.89 -6.65
CA TRP A 143 -0.67 -31.51 -6.69
C TRP A 143 -1.52 -30.63 -5.79
N VAL A 144 -0.88 -29.65 -5.16
CA VAL A 144 -1.56 -28.61 -4.39
C VAL A 144 -1.18 -27.25 -4.95
N GLN A 145 -2.20 -26.42 -5.21
CA GLN A 145 -2.06 -25.08 -5.77
C GLN A 145 -2.23 -24.07 -4.64
N LEU A 146 -1.19 -23.30 -4.33
CA LEU A 146 -1.21 -22.35 -3.23
C LEU A 146 -0.98 -20.93 -3.75
N GLY A 147 -1.91 -19.98 -3.57
CA GLY A 147 -1.95 -18.71 -4.32
C GLY A 147 -1.18 -17.51 -3.75
N GLY A 148 -1.45 -16.35 -4.38
CA GLY A 148 -0.58 -15.18 -4.46
C GLY A 148 -0.60 -14.07 -3.40
N SER A 149 0.15 -12.99 -3.68
CA SER A 149 0.02 -11.71 -2.97
C SER A 149 -1.42 -11.21 -3.10
N TRP A 150 -2.06 -11.00 -1.97
CA TRP A 150 -3.48 -10.72 -1.92
C TRP A 150 -3.75 -9.23 -1.88
N GLU A 151 -4.52 -8.78 -2.85
CA GLU A 151 -5.22 -7.51 -2.77
C GLU A 151 -6.63 -7.76 -2.21
N GLU A 152 -6.99 -7.04 -1.16
CA GLU A 152 -8.32 -7.08 -0.54
C GLU A 152 -9.44 -6.84 -1.55
N HIS A 153 -10.48 -7.68 -1.57
CA HIS A 153 -11.69 -7.44 -2.35
C HIS A 153 -12.95 -7.35 -1.46
N PRO A 154 -13.97 -6.58 -1.89
CA PRO A 154 -15.23 -6.49 -1.16
C PRO A 154 -15.88 -7.86 -1.01
N PHE A 155 -16.37 -8.18 0.19
CA PHE A 155 -17.11 -9.42 0.43
C PHE A 155 -18.44 -9.42 -0.30
N ILE A 156 -18.71 -10.53 -0.98
CA ILE A 156 -20.02 -10.85 -1.52
C ILE A 156 -20.71 -11.74 -0.50
N HIS A 157 -21.91 -11.36 -0.08
CA HIS A 157 -22.65 -12.04 0.96
C HIS A 157 -23.90 -12.68 0.37
N ASP A 158 -24.30 -13.84 0.89
CA ASP A 158 -25.47 -14.58 0.38
C ASP A 158 -26.78 -13.80 0.58
N ASN A 159 -26.84 -12.94 1.59
CA ASN A 159 -28.04 -12.18 1.95
C ASN A 159 -27.76 -10.67 2.03
N MET A 160 -28.59 -9.87 1.35
CA MET A 160 -28.50 -8.40 1.34
C MET A 160 -28.62 -7.80 2.75
N THR A 161 -29.48 -8.35 3.61
CA THR A 161 -29.62 -7.87 4.98
C THR A 161 -28.32 -8.03 5.76
N TYR A 162 -27.67 -9.18 5.60
CA TYR A 162 -26.37 -9.43 6.22
C TYR A 162 -25.28 -8.54 5.62
N ALA A 163 -25.31 -8.32 4.30
CA ALA A 163 -24.38 -7.40 3.63
C ALA A 163 -24.45 -5.98 4.18
N ILE A 164 -25.67 -5.45 4.38
CA ILE A 164 -25.87 -4.10 4.94
C ILE A 164 -25.42 -4.05 6.40
N GLN A 165 -25.70 -5.08 7.21
CA GLN A 165 -25.24 -5.16 8.60
C GLN A 165 -23.71 -5.21 8.69
N ASN A 166 -23.08 -6.04 7.87
CA ASN A 166 -21.63 -6.15 7.77
C ASN A 166 -21.00 -4.82 7.36
N PHE A 167 -21.53 -4.19 6.31
CA PHE A 167 -21.10 -2.85 5.88
C PHE A 167 -21.23 -1.82 7.00
N THR A 168 -22.35 -1.80 7.71
CA THR A 168 -22.60 -0.84 8.80
C THR A 168 -21.56 -1.00 9.91
N ARG A 169 -21.24 -2.25 10.29
CA ARG A 169 -20.19 -2.54 11.27
C ARG A 169 -18.81 -2.09 10.76
N ALA A 170 -18.44 -2.47 9.54
CA ALA A 170 -17.16 -2.11 8.95
C ALA A 170 -17.00 -0.58 8.81
N TYR A 171 -18.07 0.12 8.43
CA TYR A 171 -18.08 1.58 8.34
C TYR A 171 -17.97 2.23 9.71
N ALA A 172 -18.65 1.72 10.74
CA ALA A 172 -18.56 2.25 12.09
C ALA A 172 -17.15 2.06 12.70
N GLU A 173 -16.52 0.91 12.46
CA GLU A 173 -15.14 0.65 12.87
C GLU A 173 -14.14 1.55 12.13
N TRP A 174 -14.32 1.72 10.81
CA TRP A 174 -13.50 2.61 9.99
C TRP A 174 -13.65 4.08 10.37
N ALA A 175 -14.89 4.56 10.54
CA ALA A 175 -15.18 5.96 10.82
C ALA A 175 -14.83 6.38 12.27
N ASN A 176 -14.40 5.46 13.13
CA ASN A 176 -14.07 5.74 14.53
C ASN A 176 -12.68 6.42 14.66
N PRO A 177 -12.60 7.73 14.95
CA PRO A 177 -11.31 8.42 15.06
C PRO A 177 -10.51 8.02 16.32
N PHE A 178 -11.17 7.38 17.29
CA PHE A 178 -10.56 6.94 18.54
C PHE A 178 -9.91 5.55 18.45
N ASN A 179 -10.09 4.84 17.33
CA ASN A 179 -9.33 3.63 17.06
C ASN A 179 -7.93 4.01 16.56
N PHE A 180 -6.91 3.62 17.33
CA PHE A 180 -5.51 3.89 17.00
C PHE A 180 -4.84 2.78 16.18
N GLY A 181 -5.51 1.65 15.96
CA GLY A 181 -5.05 0.61 15.05
C GLY A 181 -5.19 1.02 13.59
N HIS A 182 -4.37 0.41 12.73
CA HIS A 182 -4.57 0.49 11.28
C HIS A 182 -5.75 -0.41 10.91
N TYR A 183 -6.86 0.19 10.49
CA TYR A 183 -8.03 -0.55 10.01
C TYR A 183 -8.18 -0.35 8.52
N HIS A 184 -7.90 -1.41 7.76
CA HIS A 184 -8.09 -1.47 6.31
C HIS A 184 -9.46 -2.11 6.05
N PRO A 185 -10.47 -1.32 5.65
CA PRO A 185 -11.78 -1.90 5.39
C PRO A 185 -11.75 -2.64 4.05
N ARG A 186 -12.18 -3.89 4.02
CA ARG A 186 -12.20 -4.71 2.79
C ARG A 186 -13.01 -4.14 1.62
N TYR A 187 -13.96 -3.25 1.91
CA TYR A 187 -14.71 -2.56 0.85
C TYR A 187 -13.82 -1.56 0.10
N ASP A 188 -12.81 -0.99 0.77
CA ASP A 188 -11.96 0.04 0.19
C ASP A 188 -10.65 0.20 1.00
N PRO A 189 -9.68 -0.73 0.86
CA PRO A 189 -8.55 -0.88 1.78
C PRO A 189 -7.67 0.36 1.86
N HIS A 190 -7.52 1.06 0.73
CA HIS A 190 -6.69 2.24 0.63
C HIS A 190 -7.22 3.39 1.49
N THR A 191 -8.52 3.42 1.82
CA THR A 191 -9.18 4.50 2.60
C THR A 191 -8.82 4.53 4.09
N PHE A 192 -7.94 3.63 4.55
CA PHE A 192 -7.49 3.56 5.94
C PHE A 192 -6.84 4.85 6.46
N THR A 193 -6.32 5.71 5.58
CA THR A 193 -5.68 6.97 6.00
C THR A 193 -6.70 8.04 6.39
N ILE A 194 -7.94 8.00 5.89
CA ILE A 194 -8.94 9.06 6.13
C ILE A 194 -9.21 9.29 7.63
N PRO A 195 -9.48 8.25 8.46
CA PRO A 195 -9.66 8.44 9.90
C PRO A 195 -8.39 8.95 10.58
N MET A 196 -7.21 8.56 10.09
CA MET A 196 -5.93 9.04 10.60
C MET A 196 -5.72 10.52 10.27
N GLU A 197 -6.11 10.97 9.08
CA GLU A 197 -6.07 12.38 8.65
C GLU A 197 -7.03 13.25 9.47
N LEU A 198 -8.24 12.75 9.74
CA LEU A 198 -9.19 13.41 10.63
C LEU A 198 -8.60 13.59 12.03
N ARG A 199 -8.02 12.53 12.59
CA ARG A 199 -7.36 12.56 13.91
C ARG A 199 -6.16 13.51 13.93
N GLY A 200 -5.31 13.47 12.91
CA GLY A 200 -4.16 14.37 12.78
C GLY A 200 -4.60 15.83 12.72
N SER A 201 -5.69 16.12 12.01
CA SER A 201 -6.29 17.45 11.94
C SER A 201 -6.82 17.92 13.30
N MET A 202 -7.58 17.07 14.01
CA MET A 202 -8.05 17.35 15.37
C MET A 202 -6.88 17.65 16.31
N PHE A 203 -5.79 16.87 16.21
CA PHE A 203 -4.60 17.06 17.02
C PHE A 203 -3.94 18.42 16.77
N VAL A 204 -3.85 18.87 15.52
CA VAL A 204 -3.36 20.21 15.16
C VAL A 204 -4.27 21.30 15.73
N TYR A 205 -5.60 21.19 15.57
CA TYR A 205 -6.53 22.18 16.12
C TYR A 205 -6.44 22.29 17.64
N ILE A 206 -6.41 21.16 18.34
CA ILE A 206 -6.26 21.11 19.80
C ILE A 206 -4.91 21.72 20.21
N PHE A 207 -3.83 21.38 19.51
CA PHE A 207 -2.50 21.93 19.78
C PHE A 207 -2.48 23.46 19.61
N LEU A 208 -3.06 23.99 18.53
CA LEU A 208 -3.12 25.43 18.27
C LEU A 208 -3.97 26.15 19.32
N LEU A 209 -5.10 25.57 19.74
CA LEU A 209 -5.95 26.12 20.79
C LEU A 209 -5.24 26.11 22.16
N ALA A 210 -4.62 24.98 22.52
CA ALA A 210 -3.90 24.83 23.77
C ALA A 210 -2.68 25.77 23.88
N THR A 211 -2.07 26.10 22.75
CA THR A 211 -0.90 26.98 22.68
C THR A 211 -1.23 28.42 22.28
N VAL A 212 -2.51 28.82 22.27
CA VAL A 212 -2.94 30.15 21.81
C VAL A 212 -2.31 31.29 22.63
N ALA A 213 -2.14 31.08 23.94
CA ALA A 213 -1.54 32.06 24.85
C ALA A 213 -0.01 31.98 24.91
N PHE A 214 0.62 31.01 24.23
CA PHE A 214 2.05 30.79 24.33
C PHE A 214 2.81 31.80 23.47
N LYS A 215 3.99 32.21 23.95
CA LYS A 215 4.92 32.98 23.11
C LYS A 215 5.28 32.13 21.87
N PRO A 216 5.43 32.72 20.67
CA PRO A 216 5.70 31.96 19.46
C PRO A 216 6.92 31.03 19.59
N LYS A 217 8.02 31.51 20.17
CA LYS A 217 9.22 30.67 20.38
C LYS A 217 8.95 29.43 21.23
N ALA A 218 8.13 29.57 22.29
CA ALA A 218 7.75 28.47 23.17
C ALA A 218 6.81 27.48 22.45
N ARG A 219 5.82 27.98 21.71
CA ARG A 219 4.93 27.14 20.89
C ARG A 219 5.73 26.31 19.87
N HIS A 220 6.66 26.94 19.17
CA HIS A 220 7.51 26.26 18.19
C HIS A 220 8.40 25.19 18.83
N ALA A 221 9.03 25.50 19.97
CA ALA A 221 9.84 24.53 20.72
C ALA A 221 8.98 23.34 21.18
N LEU A 222 7.77 23.59 21.68
CA LEU A 222 6.84 22.54 22.08
C LEU A 222 6.42 21.67 20.89
N ALA A 223 6.07 22.27 19.75
CA ALA A 223 5.76 21.52 18.53
C ALA A 223 6.94 20.64 18.08
N ALA A 224 8.18 21.14 18.16
CA ALA A 224 9.37 20.38 17.81
C ALA A 224 9.58 19.18 18.75
N VAL A 225 9.46 19.40 20.06
CA VAL A 225 9.57 18.33 21.08
C VAL A 225 8.48 17.29 20.89
N LEU A 226 7.22 17.70 20.70
CA LEU A 226 6.11 16.78 20.46
C LEU A 226 6.27 16.00 19.16
N THR A 227 6.74 16.64 18.08
CA THR A 227 7.02 15.96 16.81
C THR A 227 8.06 14.86 17.00
N ALA A 228 9.18 15.17 17.67
CA ALA A 228 10.24 14.19 17.96
C ALA A 228 9.74 13.06 18.88
N TYR A 229 8.94 13.40 19.90
CA TYR A 229 8.31 12.43 20.79
C TYR A 229 7.37 11.48 20.04
N CYS A 230 6.51 12.01 19.17
CA CYS A 230 5.61 11.21 18.34
C CYS A 230 6.39 10.27 17.40
N LEU A 231 7.45 10.76 16.75
CA LEU A 231 8.32 9.91 15.93
C LEU A 231 8.95 8.79 16.76
N GLN A 232 9.45 9.08 17.95
CA GLN A 232 10.08 8.08 18.83
C GLN A 232 9.09 7.00 19.27
N MET A 233 7.84 7.37 19.54
CA MET A 233 6.79 6.48 20.06
C MET A 233 6.02 5.72 18.96
N GLY A 234 6.47 5.73 17.70
CA GLY A 234 5.77 5.04 16.61
C GLY A 234 4.58 5.82 16.02
N ARG A 235 4.34 7.06 16.46
CA ARG A 235 3.22 7.91 16.04
C ARG A 235 3.61 8.83 14.89
N TRP A 236 4.05 8.22 13.79
CA TRP A 236 4.42 8.90 12.55
C TRP A 236 3.28 9.77 12.01
N ASP A 237 2.03 9.33 12.18
CA ASP A 237 0.82 10.04 11.78
C ASP A 237 0.75 11.41 12.46
N MET A 238 0.85 11.44 13.80
CA MET A 238 0.82 12.70 14.55
C MET A 238 2.05 13.58 14.29
N ALA A 239 3.22 12.95 14.12
CA ALA A 239 4.46 13.66 13.85
C ALA A 239 4.45 14.41 12.52
N THR A 240 3.90 13.82 11.46
CA THR A 240 3.85 14.49 10.14
C THR A 240 2.94 15.71 10.16
N PHE A 241 1.80 15.64 10.84
CA PHE A 241 0.88 16.77 11.03
C PHE A 241 1.48 17.90 11.88
N LEU A 242 2.08 17.58 13.04
CA LEU A 242 2.78 18.58 13.85
C LEU A 242 4.01 19.14 13.14
N GLY A 243 4.76 18.30 12.43
CA GLY A 243 5.93 18.72 11.66
C GLY A 243 5.55 19.69 10.54
N GLY A 244 4.42 19.48 9.85
CA GLY A 244 3.86 20.46 8.91
C GLY A 244 3.53 21.80 9.60
N THR A 245 2.95 21.74 10.81
CA THR A 245 2.64 22.93 11.62
C THR A 245 3.92 23.68 12.05
N LEU A 246 4.98 22.95 12.39
CA LEU A 246 6.29 23.50 12.72
C LEU A 246 6.89 24.28 11.54
N MET A 247 6.79 23.71 10.34
CA MET A 247 7.30 24.33 9.11
C MET A 247 6.49 25.55 8.68
N SER A 248 5.17 25.48 8.78
CA SER A 248 4.29 26.61 8.43
C SER A 248 4.55 27.83 9.33
N GLU A 249 4.74 27.61 10.63
CA GLU A 249 5.07 28.70 11.56
C GLU A 249 6.42 29.35 11.24
N LEU A 250 7.42 28.58 10.80
CA LEU A 250 8.70 29.12 10.35
C LEU A 250 8.59 29.92 9.04
N ASP A 251 7.70 29.52 8.14
CA ASP A 251 7.48 30.22 6.89
C ASP A 251 6.74 31.55 7.11
N ILE A 252 5.70 31.56 7.95
CA ILE A 252 4.98 32.78 8.34
C ILE A 252 5.94 33.79 8.98
N ARG A 253 6.79 33.37 9.92
CA ARG A 253 7.78 34.26 10.55
C ARG A 253 8.81 34.80 9.54
N ALA A 254 9.23 33.96 8.60
CA ALA A 254 10.15 34.39 7.55
C ALA A 254 9.49 35.40 6.60
N ALA A 255 8.18 35.31 6.37
CA ALA A 255 7.41 36.30 5.61
C ALA A 255 7.26 37.62 6.40
N ASP A 256 6.93 37.57 7.68
CA ASP A 256 6.82 38.77 8.54
C ASP A 256 8.15 39.54 8.63
N THR A 257 9.28 38.82 8.71
CA THR A 257 10.62 39.43 8.77
C THR A 257 11.01 40.12 7.45
N ARG A 258 10.37 39.75 6.33
CA ARG A 258 10.61 40.35 4.99
C ARG A 258 9.77 41.60 4.72
N LEU A 259 8.88 42.00 5.65
CA LEU A 259 8.24 43.32 5.64
C LEU A 259 9.31 44.43 5.75
N PRO A 260 9.10 45.62 5.17
CA PRO A 260 10.16 46.50 4.65
C PRO A 260 11.13 47.13 5.67
N LEU A 261 10.99 46.84 6.97
CA LEU A 261 11.81 47.43 8.04
C LEU A 261 13.24 46.88 8.12
N SER A 262 13.58 45.82 7.38
CA SER A 262 14.89 45.14 7.52
C SER A 262 15.66 44.95 6.21
N ARG A 263 15.60 45.95 5.30
CA ARG A 263 16.45 45.95 4.09
C ARG A 263 17.96 46.13 4.39
N HIS A 264 18.32 46.67 5.56
CA HIS A 264 19.73 46.92 5.92
C HIS A 264 20.45 45.71 6.53
N ALA A 265 19.74 44.72 7.09
CA ALA A 265 20.38 43.54 7.69
C ALA A 265 20.70 42.41 6.68
N GLN A 266 20.15 42.48 5.46
CA GLN A 266 20.33 41.44 4.44
C GLN A 266 21.68 41.48 3.71
N GLN A 267 22.47 42.56 3.85
CA GLN A 267 23.76 42.68 3.17
C GLN A 267 24.88 41.82 3.81
N HIS A 268 24.76 41.39 5.07
CA HIS A 268 25.86 40.74 5.78
C HIS A 268 25.90 39.19 5.73
N HIS A 269 24.90 38.51 5.17
CA HIS A 269 24.84 37.03 5.15
C HIS A 269 25.17 36.37 3.80
N GLN A 270 25.83 37.10 2.90
CA GLN A 270 26.09 36.71 1.51
C GLN A 270 27.52 36.19 1.24
N GLN A 271 28.23 35.68 2.26
CA GLN A 271 29.60 35.14 2.13
C GLN A 271 29.68 33.60 2.06
N GLN A 272 28.68 32.91 1.52
CA GLN A 272 28.81 31.49 1.18
C GLN A 272 28.59 31.29 -0.31
N SER A 273 29.46 30.49 -0.95
CA SER A 273 29.44 30.29 -2.38
C SER A 273 28.06 29.76 -2.83
N PRO A 274 27.41 30.39 -3.83
CA PRO A 274 26.07 30.01 -4.28
C PRO A 274 26.00 28.56 -4.78
N GLY A 275 27.13 27.99 -5.23
CA GLY A 275 27.25 26.59 -5.65
C GLY A 275 27.10 25.58 -4.51
N SER A 276 27.78 25.79 -3.37
CA SER A 276 27.76 24.85 -2.23
C SER A 276 26.36 24.73 -1.62
N ARG A 277 25.64 25.86 -1.48
CA ARG A 277 24.25 25.88 -1.00
C ARG A 277 23.28 25.18 -1.95
N ARG A 278 23.53 25.23 -3.27
CA ARG A 278 22.69 24.54 -4.26
C ARG A 278 22.93 23.03 -4.21
N ALA A 279 24.19 22.60 -4.13
CA ALA A 279 24.54 21.18 -4.00
C ALA A 279 23.92 20.57 -2.74
N LEU A 280 24.06 21.22 -1.58
CA LEU A 280 23.48 20.75 -0.32
C LEU A 280 21.95 20.59 -0.38
N ARG A 281 21.24 21.50 -1.04
CA ARG A 281 19.78 21.39 -1.22
C ARG A 281 19.39 20.19 -2.06
N TRP A 282 20.09 19.94 -3.16
CA TRP A 282 19.81 18.78 -4.00
C TRP A 282 20.19 17.47 -3.31
N LEU A 283 21.28 17.45 -2.54
CA LEU A 283 21.61 16.32 -1.68
C LEU A 283 20.50 16.05 -0.65
N ALA A 284 19.93 17.09 -0.03
CA ALA A 284 18.81 16.94 0.89
C ALA A 284 17.54 16.42 0.19
N VAL A 285 17.27 16.86 -1.04
CA VAL A 285 16.18 16.32 -1.87
C VAL A 285 16.42 14.84 -2.17
N LEU A 286 17.61 14.46 -2.62
CA LEU A 286 17.96 13.08 -2.91
C LEU A 286 17.87 12.20 -1.65
N ALA A 287 18.36 12.69 -0.51
CA ALA A 287 18.23 12.01 0.78
C ALA A 287 16.75 11.84 1.16
N SER A 288 15.91 12.86 0.96
CA SER A 288 14.47 12.75 1.25
C SER A 288 13.75 11.75 0.36
N LEU A 289 14.08 11.71 -0.94
CA LEU A 289 13.53 10.74 -1.89
C LEU A 289 14.01 9.32 -1.59
N TYR A 290 15.27 9.17 -1.16
CA TYR A 290 15.82 7.90 -0.71
C TYR A 290 15.07 7.36 0.52
N LEU A 291 14.84 8.20 1.53
CA LEU A 291 14.05 7.82 2.72
C LEU A 291 12.59 7.49 2.38
N LEU A 292 11.98 8.23 1.47
CA LEU A 292 10.62 7.96 0.97
C LEU A 292 10.52 6.68 0.15
N SER A 293 11.63 6.23 -0.44
CA SER A 293 11.69 4.99 -1.23
C SER A 293 11.98 3.75 -0.37
N TYR A 294 11.97 3.88 0.96
CA TYR A 294 12.15 2.74 1.85
C TYR A 294 11.03 1.71 1.62
N PRO A 295 11.37 0.43 1.36
CA PRO A 295 10.40 -0.58 0.95
C PRO A 295 9.50 -1.01 2.12
N ASP A 296 8.22 -1.23 1.82
CA ASP A 296 7.21 -1.61 2.82
C ASP A 296 7.43 -3.04 3.34
N ALA A 297 8.01 -3.92 2.52
CA ALA A 297 8.33 -5.30 2.86
C ALA A 297 9.74 -5.68 2.40
N ALA A 298 10.35 -6.67 3.06
CA ALA A 298 11.65 -7.23 2.69
C ALA A 298 12.80 -6.19 2.60
N ALA A 299 12.76 -5.16 3.44
CA ALA A 299 13.78 -4.12 3.48
C ALA A 299 15.17 -4.67 3.84
N GLU A 300 15.20 -5.70 4.67
CA GLU A 300 16.38 -6.47 5.07
C GLU A 300 17.06 -7.20 3.90
N TYR A 301 16.33 -7.49 2.82
CA TYR A 301 16.86 -8.13 1.62
C TYR A 301 17.17 -7.13 0.50
N THR A 302 16.65 -5.90 0.57
CA THR A 302 16.75 -4.91 -0.51
C THR A 302 18.08 -4.16 -0.46
N PRO A 303 18.95 -4.26 -1.48
CA PRO A 303 20.23 -3.54 -1.51
C PRO A 303 20.04 -2.03 -1.30
N GLY A 304 20.89 -1.43 -0.45
CA GLY A 304 20.76 -0.04 -0.02
C GLY A 304 20.00 0.11 1.31
N PHE A 305 18.91 -0.62 1.51
CA PHE A 305 18.07 -0.50 2.72
C PHE A 305 18.38 -1.51 3.83
N GLN A 306 19.16 -2.55 3.53
CA GLN A 306 19.49 -3.64 4.47
C GLN A 306 20.02 -3.14 5.82
N TYR A 307 20.93 -2.16 5.80
CA TYR A 307 21.44 -1.62 7.06
C TYR A 307 20.36 -0.82 7.77
N MET A 308 19.59 0.02 7.07
CA MET A 308 18.54 0.83 7.68
C MET A 308 17.46 -0.02 8.36
N SER A 309 17.13 -1.20 7.83
CA SER A 309 16.12 -2.06 8.46
C SER A 309 16.48 -2.49 9.89
N THR A 310 17.78 -2.48 10.24
CA THR A 310 18.24 -2.78 11.61
C THR A 310 18.07 -1.61 12.60
N TRP A 311 17.85 -0.38 12.12
CA TRP A 311 17.76 0.85 12.93
C TRP A 311 16.32 1.33 13.13
N VAL A 312 15.34 0.51 12.78
CA VAL A 312 13.93 0.81 13.02
C VAL A 312 13.67 0.79 14.54
N PRO A 313 13.11 1.86 15.14
CA PRO A 313 12.81 1.87 16.57
C PRO A 313 11.81 0.76 16.93
N ARG A 314 11.99 0.16 18.11
CA ARG A 314 11.17 -0.98 18.58
C ARG A 314 9.67 -0.71 18.56
N TYR A 315 9.25 0.54 18.76
CA TYR A 315 7.83 0.94 18.75
C TYR A 315 7.15 0.88 17.36
N TYR A 316 7.91 0.77 16.27
CA TYR A 316 7.36 0.60 14.92
C TYR A 316 7.20 -0.89 14.52
N VAL A 317 7.89 -1.79 15.22
CA VAL A 317 7.84 -3.24 14.95
C VAL A 317 6.69 -3.85 15.79
N PRO A 318 5.80 -4.68 15.23
CA PRO A 318 5.87 -5.37 13.92
C PRO A 318 5.03 -4.74 12.79
N LEU A 319 4.36 -3.61 13.02
CA LEU A 319 3.23 -3.18 12.20
C LEU A 319 3.57 -2.16 11.09
N ALA A 320 4.71 -1.47 11.16
CA ALA A 320 4.91 -0.25 10.37
C ALA A 320 6.38 0.23 10.27
N GLY A 321 7.37 -0.67 10.24
CA GLY A 321 8.79 -0.31 10.27
C GLY A 321 9.22 0.71 9.20
N TRP A 322 8.61 0.64 8.02
CA TRP A 322 8.85 1.54 6.89
C TRP A 322 8.37 2.98 7.13
N MET A 323 7.33 3.18 7.96
CA MET A 323 6.68 4.46 8.15
C MET A 323 7.57 5.49 8.88
N VAL A 324 8.56 5.03 9.66
CA VAL A 324 9.54 5.95 10.29
C VAL A 324 10.40 6.67 9.25
N TYR A 325 10.89 5.94 8.24
CA TYR A 325 11.74 6.53 7.21
C TYR A 325 10.92 7.35 6.22
N GLN A 326 9.73 6.87 5.85
CA GLN A 326 8.83 7.61 4.99
C GLN A 326 8.37 8.93 5.64
N SER A 327 8.06 8.94 6.94
CA SER A 327 7.69 10.17 7.65
C SER A 327 8.85 11.16 7.78
N LEU A 328 10.07 10.68 8.08
CA LEU A 328 11.28 11.52 8.08
C LEU A 328 11.58 12.09 6.68
N GLY A 329 11.45 11.26 5.64
CA GLY A 329 11.61 11.65 4.25
C GLY A 329 10.58 12.70 3.83
N ALA A 330 9.31 12.52 4.21
CA ALA A 330 8.23 13.48 3.93
C ALA A 330 8.50 14.84 4.59
N LEU A 331 8.89 14.87 5.86
CA LEU A 331 9.23 16.11 6.57
C LEU A 331 10.43 16.81 5.92
N LEU A 332 11.49 16.07 5.57
CA LEU A 332 12.66 16.63 4.91
C LEU A 332 12.34 17.15 3.51
N LEU A 333 11.55 16.40 2.72
CA LEU A 333 11.16 16.80 1.37
C LEU A 333 10.31 18.07 1.41
N LEU A 334 9.32 18.14 2.30
CA LEU A 334 8.48 19.33 2.45
C LEU A 334 9.33 20.56 2.77
N TRP A 335 10.27 20.44 3.70
CA TRP A 335 11.24 21.51 3.99
C TRP A 335 12.04 21.94 2.75
N CYS A 336 12.52 20.99 1.96
CA CYS A 336 13.27 21.26 0.73
C CYS A 336 12.42 21.97 -0.32
N VAL A 337 11.16 21.56 -0.49
CA VAL A 337 10.20 22.17 -1.43
C VAL A 337 9.93 23.63 -1.04
N LEU A 338 9.64 23.90 0.24
CA LEU A 338 9.35 25.26 0.73
C LEU A 338 10.53 26.23 0.54
N ARG A 339 11.78 25.72 0.53
CA ARG A 339 13.00 26.52 0.38
C ARG A 339 13.56 26.55 -1.05
N SER A 340 12.96 25.84 -2.00
CA SER A 340 13.43 25.73 -3.39
C SER A 340 12.45 26.40 -4.38
N PRO A 341 12.82 27.53 -4.99
CA PRO A 341 11.93 28.22 -5.94
C PRO A 341 11.71 27.44 -7.24
N LEU A 342 12.56 26.46 -7.57
CA LEU A 342 12.38 25.61 -8.73
C LEU A 342 11.32 24.53 -8.46
N LEU A 343 11.45 23.81 -7.33
CA LEU A 343 10.48 22.77 -6.94
C LEU A 343 9.09 23.37 -6.72
N ARG A 344 9.04 24.53 -6.06
CA ARG A 344 7.80 25.28 -5.91
C ARG A 344 7.17 25.64 -7.26
N ARG A 345 7.94 26.20 -8.21
CA ARG A 345 7.44 26.51 -9.56
C ARG A 345 6.92 25.28 -10.31
N LEU A 346 7.59 24.13 -10.15
CA LEU A 346 7.16 22.88 -10.76
C LEU A 346 5.82 22.39 -10.18
N LEU A 347 5.68 22.39 -8.85
CA LEU A 347 4.48 21.94 -8.13
C LEU A 347 3.31 22.95 -8.18
N GLU A 348 3.60 24.23 -8.41
CA GLU A 348 2.59 25.27 -8.65
C GLU A 348 2.20 25.39 -10.14
N SER A 349 2.73 24.53 -11.01
CA SER A 349 2.32 24.48 -12.41
C SER A 349 0.89 23.95 -12.57
N ARG A 350 0.30 24.15 -13.77
CA ARG A 350 -1.12 23.88 -14.02
C ARG A 350 -1.52 22.42 -13.73
N LEU A 351 -0.66 21.46 -14.09
CA LEU A 351 -0.99 20.04 -13.99
C LEU A 351 -1.01 19.55 -12.53
N PRO A 352 0.02 19.74 -11.69
CA PRO A 352 -0.06 19.38 -10.27
C PRO A 352 -1.15 20.15 -9.51
N GLN A 353 -1.45 21.41 -9.88
CA GLN A 353 -2.56 22.15 -9.27
C GLN A 353 -3.94 21.57 -9.65
N TYR A 354 -4.11 21.10 -10.89
CA TYR A 354 -5.30 20.36 -11.29
C TYR A 354 -5.43 19.05 -10.50
N LEU A 355 -4.35 18.25 -10.46
CA LEU A 355 -4.33 16.99 -9.72
C LEU A 355 -4.57 17.21 -8.22
N GLY A 356 -4.01 18.28 -7.64
CA GLY A 356 -4.23 18.66 -6.25
C GLY A 356 -5.66 19.10 -5.96
N ARG A 357 -6.37 19.70 -6.93
CA ARG A 357 -7.78 20.07 -6.76
C ARG A 357 -8.69 18.84 -6.70
N VAL A 358 -8.38 17.81 -7.48
CA VAL A 358 -9.20 16.58 -7.56
C VAL A 358 -8.61 15.42 -6.76
N SER A 359 -7.55 15.64 -5.99
CA SER A 359 -6.75 14.58 -5.36
C SER A 359 -7.56 13.70 -4.41
N PHE A 360 -8.40 14.30 -3.57
CA PHE A 360 -9.26 13.56 -2.65
C PHE A 360 -10.28 12.69 -3.41
N SER A 361 -10.87 13.24 -4.47
CA SER A 361 -11.79 12.50 -5.34
C SER A 361 -11.06 11.41 -6.14
N LEU A 362 -9.82 11.65 -6.56
CA LEU A 362 -8.98 10.67 -7.25
C LEU A 362 -8.65 9.50 -6.34
N TYR A 363 -8.22 9.83 -5.12
CA TYR A 363 -7.95 8.88 -4.06
C TYR A 363 -9.17 7.98 -3.82
N LEU A 364 -10.38 8.52 -3.61
CA LEU A 364 -11.56 7.68 -3.38
C LEU A 364 -12.03 6.83 -4.58
N VAL A 365 -11.78 7.28 -5.81
CA VAL A 365 -12.36 6.65 -7.01
C VAL A 365 -11.44 5.62 -7.65
N HIS A 366 -10.11 5.79 -7.57
CA HIS A 366 -9.18 4.91 -8.29
C HIS A 366 -9.28 3.45 -7.82
N GLY A 367 -9.35 3.20 -6.50
CA GLY A 367 -9.48 1.84 -5.95
C GLY A 367 -10.70 1.10 -6.52
N PRO A 368 -11.94 1.61 -6.35
CA PRO A 368 -13.13 0.98 -6.90
C PRO A 368 -13.05 0.74 -8.41
N VAL A 369 -12.49 1.66 -9.20
CA VAL A 369 -12.32 1.48 -10.65
C VAL A 369 -11.35 0.34 -10.97
N LEU A 370 -10.23 0.27 -10.26
CA LEU A 370 -9.26 -0.83 -10.41
C LEU A 370 -9.90 -2.17 -10.01
N HIS A 371 -10.54 -2.24 -8.84
CA HIS A 371 -11.15 -3.47 -8.31
C HIS A 371 -12.38 -3.97 -9.08
N SER A 372 -13.07 -3.09 -9.79
CA SER A 372 -14.20 -3.46 -10.67
C SER A 372 -13.74 -3.63 -12.11
N LEU A 373 -13.60 -2.52 -12.85
CA LEU A 373 -13.25 -2.51 -14.27
C LEU A 373 -11.87 -3.09 -14.53
N GLY A 374 -10.87 -2.80 -13.67
CA GLY A 374 -9.50 -3.28 -13.85
C GLY A 374 -9.39 -4.80 -13.82
N PHE A 375 -9.86 -5.45 -12.76
CA PHE A 375 -9.89 -6.91 -12.66
C PHE A 375 -10.72 -7.58 -13.75
N TRP A 376 -11.73 -6.88 -14.29
CA TRP A 376 -12.50 -7.39 -15.41
C TRP A 376 -11.76 -7.25 -16.76
N ILE A 377 -11.17 -6.10 -17.06
CA ILE A 377 -10.61 -5.82 -18.39
C ILE A 377 -9.18 -6.35 -18.57
N MET A 378 -8.34 -6.35 -17.53
CA MET A 378 -6.92 -6.71 -17.65
C MET A 378 -6.68 -8.13 -18.17
N PRO A 379 -7.32 -9.19 -17.64
CA PRO A 379 -7.11 -10.55 -18.14
C PRO A 379 -7.43 -10.69 -19.64
N ARG A 380 -8.48 -10.01 -20.11
CA ARG A 380 -8.91 -10.00 -21.52
C ARG A 380 -7.90 -9.29 -22.41
N LEU A 381 -7.30 -8.21 -21.91
CA LEU A 381 -6.25 -7.49 -22.63
C LEU A 381 -4.95 -8.30 -22.68
N PHE A 382 -4.61 -9.02 -21.62
CA PHE A 382 -3.46 -9.91 -21.60
C PHE A 382 -3.64 -11.11 -22.55
N ASP A 383 -4.83 -11.72 -22.57
CA ASP A 383 -5.17 -12.80 -23.51
C ASP A 383 -5.03 -12.35 -24.98
N ARG A 384 -5.40 -11.10 -25.29
CA ARG A 384 -5.51 -10.60 -26.68
C ARG A 384 -4.26 -9.90 -27.21
N PHE A 385 -3.54 -9.17 -26.35
CA PHE A 385 -2.42 -8.31 -26.76
C PHE A 385 -1.10 -8.66 -26.04
N GLY A 386 -1.09 -9.74 -25.24
CA GLY A 386 0.03 -10.08 -24.36
C GLY A 386 0.18 -9.12 -23.19
N ARG A 387 1.13 -9.40 -22.30
CA ARG A 387 1.33 -8.62 -21.06
C ARG A 387 1.67 -7.16 -21.34
N ALA A 388 2.67 -6.88 -22.18
CA ALA A 388 3.11 -5.51 -22.46
C ALA A 388 2.02 -4.67 -23.15
N GLY A 389 1.37 -5.21 -24.17
CA GLY A 389 0.26 -4.56 -24.87
C GLY A 389 -0.95 -4.35 -23.95
N GLY A 390 -1.29 -5.36 -23.15
CA GLY A 390 -2.38 -5.27 -22.19
C GLY A 390 -2.14 -4.23 -21.10
N TYR A 391 -0.91 -4.10 -20.58
CA TYR A 391 -0.55 -3.04 -19.63
C TYR A 391 -0.64 -1.66 -20.27
N ALA A 392 -0.11 -1.46 -21.47
CA ALA A 392 -0.15 -0.15 -22.13
C ALA A 392 -1.58 0.32 -22.40
N ILE A 393 -2.40 -0.55 -23.01
CA ILE A 393 -3.80 -0.25 -23.32
C ILE A 393 -4.59 -0.09 -22.02
N GLY A 394 -4.39 -1.01 -21.08
CA GLY A 394 -5.04 -1.02 -19.78
C GLY A 394 -4.78 0.23 -18.97
N TYR A 395 -3.53 0.70 -18.94
CA TYR A 395 -3.15 1.94 -18.28
C TYR A 395 -3.89 3.14 -18.87
N VAL A 396 -3.91 3.28 -20.20
CA VAL A 396 -4.60 4.40 -20.87
C VAL A 396 -6.11 4.36 -20.58
N VAL A 397 -6.74 3.19 -20.70
CA VAL A 397 -8.18 3.04 -20.46
C VAL A 397 -8.55 3.30 -19.00
N LEU A 398 -7.88 2.64 -18.05
CA LEU A 398 -8.19 2.77 -16.63
C LEU A 398 -7.88 4.17 -16.12
N LEU A 399 -6.78 4.79 -16.54
CA LEU A 399 -6.45 6.17 -16.17
C LEU A 399 -7.51 7.14 -16.71
N SER A 400 -7.93 6.97 -17.96
CA SER A 400 -8.96 7.84 -18.56
C SER A 400 -10.30 7.72 -17.86
N VAL A 401 -10.75 6.49 -17.57
CA VAL A 401 -12.00 6.23 -16.84
C VAL A 401 -11.91 6.78 -15.42
N THR A 402 -10.78 6.55 -14.73
CA THR A 402 -10.55 7.06 -13.38
C THR A 402 -10.62 8.58 -13.36
N LEU A 403 -9.88 9.28 -14.23
CA LEU A 403 -9.88 10.75 -14.28
C LEU A 403 -11.27 11.32 -14.62
N TYR A 404 -12.02 10.66 -15.51
CA TYR A 404 -13.39 11.07 -15.83
C TYR A 404 -14.31 10.96 -14.61
N LEU A 405 -14.32 9.80 -13.95
CA LEU A 405 -15.15 9.57 -12.76
C LEU A 405 -14.71 10.43 -11.58
N THR A 406 -13.41 10.66 -11.41
CA THR A 406 -12.85 11.59 -10.43
C THR A 406 -13.37 13.01 -10.62
N ASN A 407 -13.38 13.54 -11.85
CA ASN A 407 -13.89 14.89 -12.11
C ASN A 407 -15.41 14.97 -11.90
N LEU A 408 -16.15 13.91 -12.22
CA LEU A 408 -17.59 13.81 -11.91
C LEU A 408 -17.84 13.81 -10.41
N TRP A 409 -17.12 12.96 -9.67
CA TRP A 409 -17.20 12.83 -8.21
C TRP A 409 -16.85 14.14 -7.52
N HIS A 410 -15.77 14.80 -7.97
CA HIS A 410 -15.34 16.08 -7.44
C HIS A 410 -16.45 17.14 -7.57
N ARG A 411 -17.01 17.30 -8.77
CA ARG A 411 -18.04 18.32 -9.03
C ARG A 411 -19.35 18.06 -8.30
N LYS A 412 -19.74 16.80 -8.15
CA LYS A 412 -21.07 16.42 -7.63
C LYS A 412 -21.08 16.14 -6.13
N VAL A 413 -20.04 15.49 -5.62
CA VAL A 413 -19.99 15.00 -4.23
C VAL A 413 -19.05 15.86 -3.40
N ASP A 414 -17.79 16.00 -3.82
CA ASP A 414 -16.75 16.69 -3.04
C ASP A 414 -17.07 18.17 -2.81
N VAL A 415 -17.34 18.91 -3.89
CA VAL A 415 -17.73 20.33 -3.81
C VAL A 415 -19.01 20.53 -3.00
N TRP A 416 -19.96 19.60 -3.09
CA TRP A 416 -21.19 19.65 -2.31
C TRP A 416 -20.92 19.44 -0.81
N SER A 417 -20.09 18.45 -0.46
CA SER A 417 -19.69 18.16 0.94
C SER A 417 -18.98 19.34 1.58
N ILE A 418 -18.05 19.99 0.86
CA ILE A 418 -17.40 21.23 1.32
C ILE A 418 -18.45 22.33 1.55
N GLY A 419 -19.44 22.43 0.66
CA GLY A 419 -20.55 23.37 0.80
C GLY A 419 -21.46 23.09 2.00
N VAL A 420 -21.60 21.85 2.45
CA VAL A 420 -22.28 21.51 3.72
C VAL A 420 -21.47 22.05 4.89
N GLY A 421 -20.16 21.78 4.94
CA GLY A 421 -19.28 22.26 6.01
C GLY A 421 -19.32 23.77 6.19
N LYS A 422 -19.23 24.52 5.09
CA LYS A 422 -19.33 26.00 5.11
C LYS A 422 -20.68 26.52 5.59
N ARG A 423 -21.77 25.78 5.33
CA ARG A 423 -23.11 26.17 5.82
C ARG A 423 -23.22 25.98 7.33
N VAL A 424 -22.68 24.88 7.85
CA VAL A 424 -22.61 24.63 9.30
C VAL A 424 -21.74 25.69 9.99
N GLU A 425 -20.58 25.99 9.42
CA GLU A 425 -19.68 27.04 9.93
C GLU A 425 -20.40 28.39 10.03
N ARG A 426 -21.05 28.84 8.95
CA ARG A 426 -21.83 30.09 8.97
C ARG A 426 -22.94 30.08 10.02
N ALA A 427 -23.71 29.00 10.10
CA ALA A 427 -24.79 28.89 11.07
C ALA A 427 -24.29 28.99 12.52
N LEU A 428 -23.08 28.51 12.82
CA LEU A 428 -22.47 28.64 14.14
C LEU A 428 -21.93 30.04 14.43
N VAL A 429 -21.35 30.71 13.43
CA VAL A 429 -20.83 32.08 13.56
C VAL A 429 -21.97 33.09 13.68
N ASP A 430 -22.99 32.97 12.82
CA ASP A 430 -24.14 33.89 12.77
C ASP A 430 -25.03 33.80 14.03
N HIS A 431 -24.98 32.69 14.77
CA HIS A 431 -25.65 32.56 16.07
C HIS A 431 -24.93 33.27 17.23
N HIS A 432 -23.67 33.67 17.04
CA HIS A 432 -22.83 34.35 18.03
C HIS A 432 -22.59 35.84 17.75
N SER A 433 -23.03 36.34 16.59
CA SER A 433 -23.13 37.76 16.24
C SER A 433 -24.53 38.28 16.46
#